data_AF-A0A819JEQ6-F1
#
_entry.id   AF-A0A819JEQ6-F1
#
_cell.length_a   1.000
_cell.length_b   1.000
_cell.length_c   1.000
_cell.angle_alpha   90.00
_cell.angle_beta   90.00
_cell.angle_gamma   90.00
#
_symmetry.space_group_name_H-M   'P 1'
#
loop_
_entity.id
_entity.type
_entity.pdbx_description
1 polymer ?
#
loop_
_entity_poly.entity_id
_entity_poly.type
_entity_poly.pdbx_seq_one_letter_code
_entity_poly.pdbx_strand_id
1 'polypeptide(L)'
;MNPSVLIRDGVPVIKTHQHAEKFVITFPRAYHAGFNQGFNFAEANNFCPTDWLPMGRCAIDHYKEMKRYSVFSHDELIYKLASECQYLDPDIGDATKFELDYIVKQEKHSRKLAYEQGVTDTDRVCFELMPDDERQCDACKTTCFLSAISCLCKPNILVCINHVDQLCSCSPKKYCLWYRYTIDEMSNMLDALRERLDLCQKWKILVNRLISNDHQNLIDFNDIEKHTTSGVLCLRDDIRIKMEEKLAEAIEYRQMAKNILKRITCKDELIENNNNDDDLNKKKKNFNDENKVTLNDINQLKKSSKIN
;
A
#
# COMPACT_ATOMS: atom_id res chain seq x y z
N MET A 1 -37.41 -14.14 -9.33
CA MET A 1 -37.93 -14.87 -8.15
C MET A 1 -38.66 -13.87 -7.26
N ASN A 2 -39.87 -14.17 -6.80
CA ASN A 2 -40.61 -13.27 -5.92
C ASN A 2 -39.90 -13.21 -4.53
N PRO A 3 -39.61 -12.02 -3.97
CA PRO A 3 -38.97 -11.88 -2.66
C PRO A 3 -39.63 -12.68 -1.52
N SER A 4 -40.95 -12.86 -1.57
CA SER A 4 -41.69 -13.65 -0.56
C SER A 4 -41.25 -15.12 -0.54
N VAL A 5 -40.79 -15.67 -1.66
CA VAL A 5 -40.26 -17.04 -1.72
C VAL A 5 -38.94 -17.11 -0.95
N LEU A 6 -38.03 -16.16 -1.17
CA LEU A 6 -36.74 -16.09 -0.48
C LEU A 6 -36.91 -15.94 1.04
N ILE A 7 -37.82 -15.05 1.46
CA ILE A 7 -38.11 -14.82 2.89
C ILE A 7 -38.66 -16.09 3.55
N ARG A 8 -39.58 -16.79 2.87
CA ARG A 8 -40.15 -18.06 3.36
C ARG A 8 -39.06 -19.12 3.55
N ASP A 9 -38.04 -19.11 2.69
CA ASP A 9 -36.91 -20.04 2.74
C ASP A 9 -35.79 -19.54 3.68
N GLY A 10 -36.04 -18.48 4.47
CA GLY A 10 -35.12 -17.97 5.51
C GLY A 10 -34.02 -17.03 5.00
N VAL A 11 -34.07 -16.60 3.74
CA VAL A 11 -33.12 -15.64 3.18
C VAL A 11 -33.50 -14.22 3.60
N PRO A 12 -32.60 -13.44 4.24
CA PRO A 12 -32.87 -12.05 4.57
C PRO A 12 -33.08 -11.20 3.31
N VAL A 13 -34.19 -10.47 3.26
CA VAL A 13 -34.50 -9.56 2.17
C VAL A 13 -34.86 -8.18 2.73
N ILE A 14 -34.21 -7.15 2.19
CA ILE A 14 -34.52 -5.74 2.46
C ILE A 14 -34.98 -5.06 1.16
N LYS A 15 -35.75 -3.97 1.29
CA LYS A 15 -36.23 -3.17 0.15
C LYS A 15 -36.18 -1.68 0.46
N THR A 16 -36.02 -0.87 -0.59
CA THR A 16 -36.06 0.58 -0.49
C THR A 16 -36.71 1.18 -1.75
N HIS A 17 -37.21 2.41 -1.65
CA HIS A 17 -37.66 3.19 -2.80
C HIS A 17 -36.60 4.25 -3.10
N GLN A 18 -35.89 4.09 -4.22
CA GLN A 18 -34.93 5.09 -4.67
C GLN A 18 -35.67 6.26 -5.32
N HIS A 19 -35.58 7.43 -4.70
CA HIS A 19 -36.07 8.68 -5.27
C HIS A 19 -34.97 9.39 -6.06
N ALA A 20 -35.34 10.39 -6.87
CA ALA A 20 -34.37 11.22 -7.58
C ALA A 20 -33.31 11.78 -6.63
N GLU A 21 -32.08 11.90 -7.14
CA GLU A 21 -30.91 12.43 -6.42
C GLU A 21 -30.47 11.59 -5.19
N LYS A 22 -30.97 10.36 -5.05
CA LYS A 22 -30.52 9.42 -4.01
C LYS A 22 -29.63 8.34 -4.59
N PHE A 23 -28.58 8.03 -3.84
CA PHE A 23 -27.70 6.89 -4.12
C PHE A 23 -28.25 5.60 -3.50
N VAL A 24 -28.00 4.50 -4.20
CA VAL A 24 -28.13 3.14 -3.66
C VAL A 24 -26.76 2.49 -3.81
N ILE A 25 -26.19 2.01 -2.70
CA ILE A 25 -24.90 1.33 -2.70
C ILE A 25 -25.14 -0.16 -2.51
N THR A 26 -24.62 -0.97 -3.44
CA THR A 26 -24.66 -2.42 -3.37
C THR A 26 -23.30 -2.95 -2.91
N PHE A 27 -23.29 -3.63 -1.77
CA PHE A 27 -22.06 -4.21 -1.20
C PHE A 27 -21.63 -5.48 -1.95
N PRO A 28 -20.35 -5.89 -1.85
CA PRO A 28 -19.85 -7.11 -2.50
C PRO A 28 -20.71 -8.33 -2.18
N ARG A 29 -21.04 -9.13 -3.21
CA ARG A 29 -21.88 -10.34 -3.13
C ARG A 29 -23.31 -10.10 -2.60
N ALA A 30 -23.77 -8.84 -2.51
CA ALA A 30 -25.16 -8.52 -2.20
C ALA A 30 -26.04 -8.66 -3.46
N TYR A 31 -26.81 -9.75 -3.52
CA TYR A 31 -27.81 -9.95 -4.56
C TYR A 31 -28.87 -8.85 -4.49
N HIS A 32 -29.21 -8.27 -5.64
CA HIS A 32 -30.20 -7.21 -5.75
C HIS A 32 -31.06 -7.42 -7.00
N ALA A 33 -32.30 -6.95 -6.91
CA ALA A 33 -33.25 -6.92 -8.02
C ALA A 33 -34.22 -5.74 -7.78
N GLY A 34 -34.80 -5.20 -8.84
CA GLY A 34 -35.71 -4.06 -8.74
C GLY A 34 -36.53 -3.87 -10.00
N PHE A 35 -37.43 -2.89 -9.94
CA PHE A 35 -38.23 -2.43 -11.07
C PHE A 35 -38.50 -0.93 -10.90
N ASN A 36 -38.78 -0.25 -12.02
CA ASN A 36 -39.10 1.18 -12.01
C ASN A 36 -40.59 1.40 -11.82
N GLN A 37 -40.96 2.35 -10.97
CA GLN A 37 -42.36 2.75 -10.74
C GLN A 37 -42.95 3.59 -11.89
N GLY A 38 -42.09 4.15 -12.75
CA GLY A 38 -42.48 5.02 -13.86
C GLY A 38 -41.26 5.41 -14.70
N PHE A 39 -41.44 6.39 -15.58
CA PHE A 39 -40.36 6.92 -16.41
C PHE A 39 -39.27 7.57 -15.54
N ASN A 40 -38.01 7.15 -15.72
CA ASN A 40 -36.86 7.67 -15.01
C ASN A 40 -35.57 7.55 -15.84
N PHE A 41 -34.49 8.11 -15.29
CA PHE A 41 -33.13 7.96 -15.78
C PHE A 41 -32.22 7.69 -14.59
N ALA A 42 -31.29 6.74 -14.73
CA ALA A 42 -30.35 6.36 -13.69
C ALA A 42 -28.97 6.04 -14.31
N GLU A 43 -27.93 6.29 -13.53
CA GLU A 43 -26.55 5.94 -13.85
C GLU A 43 -25.99 5.05 -12.73
N ALA A 44 -25.13 4.09 -13.08
CA ALA A 44 -24.53 3.16 -12.14
C ALA A 44 -23.06 2.88 -12.52
N ASN A 45 -22.22 2.67 -11.50
CA ASN A 45 -20.84 2.27 -11.69
C ASN A 45 -20.41 1.27 -10.61
N ASN A 46 -19.43 0.43 -10.95
CA ASN A 46 -18.79 -0.48 -10.01
C ASN A 46 -17.50 0.16 -9.48
N PHE A 47 -17.20 -0.06 -8.21
CA PHE A 47 -15.95 0.37 -7.59
C PHE A 47 -15.47 -0.67 -6.57
N CYS A 48 -14.17 -0.65 -6.28
CA CYS A 48 -13.49 -1.65 -5.46
C CYS A 48 -12.72 -0.95 -4.33
N PRO A 49 -13.31 -0.80 -3.13
CA PRO A 49 -12.60 -0.26 -1.97
C PRO A 49 -11.54 -1.24 -1.44
N THR A 50 -10.71 -0.79 -0.49
CA THR A 50 -9.61 -1.59 0.09
C THR A 50 -10.06 -2.95 0.62
N ASP A 51 -11.20 -3.00 1.31
CA ASP A 51 -11.79 -4.21 1.89
C ASP A 51 -12.34 -5.19 0.84
N TRP A 52 -12.46 -4.76 -0.42
CA TRP A 52 -12.86 -5.63 -1.53
C TRP A 52 -11.72 -6.55 -2.00
N LEU A 53 -10.44 -6.17 -1.85
CA LEU A 53 -9.31 -6.96 -2.38
C LEU A 53 -9.38 -8.46 -2.01
N PRO A 54 -9.49 -8.86 -0.73
CA PRO A 54 -9.61 -10.28 -0.37
C PRO A 54 -10.89 -10.94 -0.91
N MET A 55 -11.99 -10.18 -1.03
CA MET A 55 -13.23 -10.69 -1.62
C MET A 55 -13.07 -10.92 -3.13
N GLY A 56 -12.30 -10.08 -3.81
CA GLY A 56 -11.93 -10.23 -5.21
C GLY A 56 -11.22 -11.55 -5.47
N ARG A 57 -10.21 -11.89 -4.65
CA ARG A 57 -9.55 -13.20 -4.71
C ARG A 57 -10.53 -14.36 -4.49
N CYS A 58 -11.35 -14.30 -3.43
CA CYS A 58 -12.37 -15.32 -3.19
C CYS A 58 -13.36 -15.47 -4.36
N ALA A 59 -13.72 -14.38 -5.03
CA ALA A 59 -14.57 -14.42 -6.21
C ALA A 59 -13.89 -15.12 -7.38
N ILE A 60 -12.60 -14.89 -7.60
CA ILE A 60 -11.82 -15.60 -8.63
C ILE A 60 -11.77 -17.10 -8.35
N ASP A 61 -11.56 -17.51 -7.11
CA ASP A 61 -11.56 -18.93 -6.76
C ASP A 61 -12.92 -19.57 -7.02
N HIS A 62 -14.01 -18.89 -6.65
CA HIS A 62 -15.36 -19.35 -6.98
C HIS A 62 -15.63 -19.36 -8.50
N TYR A 63 -15.08 -18.41 -9.26
CA TYR A 63 -15.21 -18.41 -10.73
C TYR A 63 -14.48 -19.58 -11.37
N LYS A 64 -13.30 -19.96 -10.85
CA LYS A 64 -12.57 -21.16 -11.29
C LYS A 64 -13.41 -22.42 -11.10
N GLU A 65 -14.05 -22.58 -9.94
CA GLU A 65 -14.94 -23.72 -9.65
C GLU A 65 -16.13 -23.78 -10.62
N MET A 66 -16.71 -22.63 -10.94
CA MET A 66 -17.88 -22.50 -11.82
C MET A 66 -17.51 -22.44 -13.31
N LYS A 67 -16.22 -22.49 -13.66
CA LYS A 67 -15.68 -22.32 -15.02
C LYS A 67 -16.16 -21.01 -15.69
N ARG A 68 -16.24 -19.94 -14.89
CA ARG A 68 -16.67 -18.61 -15.33
C ARG A 68 -15.46 -17.77 -15.73
N TYR A 69 -15.56 -17.11 -16.89
CA TYR A 69 -14.56 -16.15 -17.35
C TYR A 69 -14.43 -14.96 -16.39
N SER A 70 -13.19 -14.60 -16.08
CA SER A 70 -12.87 -13.38 -15.36
C SER A 70 -12.88 -12.18 -16.30
N VAL A 71 -13.30 -11.01 -15.80
CA VAL A 71 -13.29 -9.75 -16.57
C VAL A 71 -11.88 -9.13 -16.61
N PHE A 72 -11.05 -9.46 -15.63
CA PHE A 72 -9.64 -9.08 -15.55
C PHE A 72 -8.90 -10.06 -14.62
N SER A 73 -7.57 -10.06 -14.66
CA SER A 73 -6.74 -10.83 -13.72
C SER A 73 -6.61 -10.11 -12.37
N HIS A 74 -7.09 -10.73 -11.29
CA HIS A 74 -6.94 -10.18 -9.94
C HIS A 74 -5.47 -10.14 -9.51
N ASP A 75 -4.68 -11.16 -9.83
CA ASP A 75 -3.25 -11.19 -9.51
C ASP A 75 -2.49 -10.06 -10.24
N GLU A 76 -2.89 -9.74 -11.48
CA GLU A 76 -2.33 -8.61 -12.23
C GLU A 76 -2.63 -7.28 -11.53
N LEU A 77 -3.86 -7.10 -11.04
CA LEU A 77 -4.25 -5.92 -10.28
C LEU A 77 -3.40 -5.77 -9.02
N ILE A 78 -3.26 -6.82 -8.21
CA ILE A 78 -2.46 -6.79 -6.97
C ILE A 78 -0.99 -6.47 -7.27
N TYR A 79 -0.44 -7.07 -8.34
CA TYR A 79 0.96 -6.82 -8.71
C TYR A 79 1.18 -5.38 -9.19
N LYS A 80 0.25 -4.82 -9.97
CA LYS A 80 0.30 -3.42 -10.42
C LYS A 80 0.15 -2.42 -9.26
N LEU A 81 -0.70 -2.74 -8.27
CA LEU A 81 -0.77 -1.96 -7.04
C LEU A 81 0.59 -1.97 -6.32
N ALA A 82 1.17 -3.16 -6.13
CA ALA A 82 2.46 -3.29 -5.46
C ALA A 82 3.61 -2.58 -6.20
N SER A 83 3.63 -2.61 -7.54
CA SER A 83 4.67 -1.92 -8.32
C SER A 83 4.61 -0.40 -8.21
N GLU A 84 3.41 0.14 -7.98
CA GLU A 84 3.18 1.58 -7.77
C GLU A 84 3.05 1.92 -6.28
N CYS A 85 3.67 1.12 -5.39
CA CYS A 85 3.49 1.26 -3.95
C CYS A 85 3.73 2.69 -3.48
N GLN A 86 4.82 3.32 -3.94
CA GLN A 86 4.87 4.68 -4.49
C GLN A 86 3.78 5.70 -4.09
N TYR A 87 2.61 5.45 -4.64
CA TYR A 87 1.48 6.36 -4.67
C TYR A 87 0.26 5.77 -3.97
N LEU A 88 0.39 4.57 -3.40
CA LEU A 88 -0.69 3.93 -2.68
C LEU A 88 -0.91 4.61 -1.33
N ASP A 89 -2.19 4.80 -1.03
CA ASP A 89 -2.67 5.05 0.32
C ASP A 89 -2.21 3.90 1.25
N PRO A 90 -1.74 4.19 2.49
CA PRO A 90 -1.24 3.15 3.39
C PRO A 90 -2.22 2.01 3.67
N ASP A 91 -3.53 2.30 3.72
CA ASP A 91 -4.54 1.26 3.99
C ASP A 91 -4.68 0.32 2.77
N ILE A 92 -4.64 0.88 1.55
CA ILE A 92 -4.60 0.09 0.31
C ILE A 92 -3.30 -0.71 0.24
N GLY A 93 -2.18 -0.10 0.61
CA GLY A 93 -0.88 -0.76 0.63
C GLY A 93 -0.85 -1.93 1.60
N ASP A 94 -1.42 -1.79 2.80
CA ASP A 94 -1.48 -2.87 3.79
C ASP A 94 -2.33 -4.05 3.30
N ALA A 95 -3.51 -3.79 2.71
CA ALA A 95 -4.33 -4.84 2.10
C ALA A 95 -3.62 -5.51 0.91
N THR A 96 -2.96 -4.72 0.06
CA THR A 96 -2.17 -5.21 -1.08
C THR A 96 -1.03 -6.11 -0.61
N LYS A 97 -0.37 -5.77 0.51
CA LYS A 97 0.70 -6.59 1.12
C LYS A 97 0.18 -7.95 1.54
N PHE A 98 -0.98 -8.03 2.19
CA PHE A 98 -1.56 -9.31 2.58
C PHE A 98 -1.91 -10.19 1.38
N GLU A 99 -2.50 -9.61 0.34
CA GLU A 99 -2.87 -10.34 -0.87
C GLU A 99 -1.63 -10.76 -1.68
N LEU A 100 -0.61 -9.90 -1.80
CA LEU A 100 0.65 -10.24 -2.47
C LEU A 100 1.42 -11.34 -1.72
N ASP A 101 1.47 -11.29 -0.39
CA ASP A 101 2.09 -12.35 0.42
C ASP A 101 1.41 -13.71 0.20
N TYR A 102 0.06 -13.73 0.12
CA TYR A 102 -0.69 -14.92 -0.24
C TYR A 102 -0.32 -15.42 -1.65
N ILE A 103 -0.31 -14.53 -2.64
CA ILE A 103 0.03 -14.83 -4.03
C ILE A 103 1.44 -15.44 -4.13
N VAL A 104 2.45 -14.82 -3.50
CA VAL A 104 3.84 -15.31 -3.52
C VAL A 104 3.94 -16.72 -2.94
N LYS A 105 3.25 -16.97 -1.81
CA LYS A 105 3.23 -18.29 -1.17
C LYS A 105 2.57 -19.36 -2.04
N GLN A 106 1.41 -19.05 -2.63
CA GLN A 106 0.71 -19.97 -3.52
C GLN A 106 1.52 -20.26 -4.78
N GLU A 107 2.05 -19.23 -5.44
CA GLU A 107 2.83 -19.38 -6.67
C GLU A 107 4.09 -20.23 -6.43
N LYS A 108 4.80 -19.99 -5.31
CA LYS A 108 5.96 -20.81 -4.91
C LYS A 108 5.58 -22.26 -4.71
N HIS A 109 4.44 -22.53 -4.08
CA HIS A 109 3.94 -23.88 -3.84
C HIS A 109 3.56 -24.57 -5.15
N SER A 110 2.75 -23.93 -5.99
CA SER A 110 2.29 -24.51 -7.26
C SER A 110 3.43 -24.75 -8.25
N ARG A 111 4.43 -23.85 -8.33
CA ARG A 111 5.63 -24.09 -9.16
C ARG A 111 6.46 -25.27 -8.68
N LYS A 112 6.59 -25.45 -7.36
CA LYS A 112 7.26 -26.62 -6.80
C LYS A 112 6.52 -27.91 -7.19
N LEU A 113 5.20 -27.94 -7.06
CA LEU A 113 4.39 -29.10 -7.46
C LEU A 113 4.48 -29.41 -8.95
N ALA A 114 4.42 -28.39 -9.82
CA ALA A 114 4.58 -28.58 -11.26
C ALA A 114 5.95 -29.16 -11.62
N TYR A 115 7.02 -28.70 -10.97
CA TYR A 115 8.36 -29.26 -11.12
C TYR A 115 8.43 -30.72 -10.66
N GLU A 116 7.85 -31.06 -9.51
CA GLU A 116 7.77 -32.43 -9.00
C GLU A 116 6.95 -33.37 -9.91
N GLN A 117 5.97 -32.84 -10.65
CA GLN A 117 5.24 -33.58 -11.69
C GLN A 117 6.07 -33.81 -12.97
N GLY A 118 7.23 -33.15 -13.11
CA GLY A 118 8.16 -33.32 -14.20
C GLY A 118 8.18 -32.18 -15.23
N VAL A 119 7.54 -31.04 -14.94
CA VAL A 119 7.64 -29.83 -15.78
C VAL A 119 8.98 -29.15 -15.49
N THR A 120 9.93 -29.29 -16.41
CA THR A 120 11.29 -28.73 -16.24
C THR A 120 11.61 -27.60 -17.20
N ASP A 121 10.94 -27.56 -18.35
CA ASP A 121 11.13 -26.49 -19.34
C ASP A 121 10.38 -25.24 -18.89
N THR A 122 10.97 -24.06 -19.13
CA THR A 122 10.44 -22.79 -18.63
C THR A 122 10.70 -21.65 -19.60
N ASP A 123 9.71 -20.79 -19.80
CA ASP A 123 9.84 -19.57 -20.60
C ASP A 123 9.26 -18.37 -19.86
N ARG A 124 9.91 -17.21 -20.00
CA ARG A 124 9.39 -15.96 -19.47
C ARG A 124 8.40 -15.33 -20.45
N VAL A 125 7.20 -14.99 -19.98
CA VAL A 125 6.12 -14.43 -20.81
C VAL A 125 5.52 -13.17 -20.18
N CYS A 126 5.31 -12.13 -20.98
CA CYS A 126 4.61 -10.90 -20.59
C CYS A 126 3.10 -11.04 -20.82
N PHE A 127 2.40 -11.70 -19.90
CA PHE A 127 0.97 -11.99 -20.01
C PHE A 127 0.10 -10.74 -20.20
N GLU A 128 0.48 -9.59 -19.65
CA GLU A 128 -0.22 -8.32 -19.78
C GLU A 128 -0.23 -7.74 -21.21
N LEU A 129 0.60 -8.26 -22.10
CA LEU A 129 0.63 -7.89 -23.52
C LEU A 129 -0.21 -8.84 -24.38
N MET A 130 -0.67 -9.95 -23.81
CA MET A 130 -1.53 -10.91 -24.50
C MET A 130 -3.00 -10.52 -24.34
N PRO A 131 -3.83 -10.73 -25.38
CA PRO A 131 -5.28 -10.67 -25.25
C PRO A 131 -5.79 -11.61 -24.13
N ASP A 132 -6.84 -11.20 -23.44
CA ASP A 132 -7.39 -11.95 -22.30
C ASP A 132 -7.86 -13.36 -22.69
N ASP A 133 -8.42 -13.53 -23.89
CA ASP A 133 -8.86 -14.82 -24.44
C ASP A 133 -7.70 -15.78 -24.78
N GLU A 134 -6.52 -15.25 -25.14
CA GLU A 134 -5.32 -16.05 -25.41
C GLU A 134 -4.59 -16.50 -24.14
N ARG A 135 -4.88 -15.87 -23.00
CA ARG A 135 -4.25 -16.19 -21.71
C ARG A 135 -5.19 -16.85 -20.70
N GLN A 136 -6.30 -17.44 -21.16
CA GLN A 136 -7.25 -18.14 -20.31
C GLN A 136 -6.91 -19.62 -20.14
N CYS A 137 -7.03 -20.12 -18.91
CA CYS A 137 -6.93 -21.54 -18.63
C CYS A 137 -8.07 -22.32 -19.29
N ASP A 138 -7.75 -23.34 -20.08
CA ASP A 138 -8.78 -24.13 -20.74
C ASP A 138 -9.67 -24.94 -19.76
N ALA A 139 -9.14 -25.34 -18.60
CA ALA A 139 -9.88 -26.10 -17.60
C ALA A 139 -10.87 -25.25 -16.78
N CYS A 140 -10.42 -24.13 -16.20
CA CYS A 140 -11.21 -23.32 -15.26
C CYS A 140 -11.57 -21.91 -15.75
N LYS A 141 -11.11 -21.52 -16.94
CA LYS A 141 -11.42 -20.23 -17.59
C LYS A 141 -10.89 -18.99 -16.85
N THR A 142 -10.02 -19.15 -15.85
CA THR A 142 -9.31 -18.03 -15.23
C THR A 142 -8.32 -17.42 -16.21
N THR A 143 -8.19 -16.10 -16.20
CA THR A 143 -7.14 -15.36 -16.90
C THR A 143 -5.82 -15.53 -16.16
N CYS A 144 -4.81 -16.11 -16.82
CA CYS A 144 -3.48 -16.36 -16.26
C CYS A 144 -2.62 -15.09 -16.31
N PHE A 145 -1.81 -14.86 -15.27
CA PHE A 145 -0.89 -13.72 -15.20
C PHE A 145 0.49 -14.09 -14.65
N LEU A 146 0.57 -14.85 -13.55
CA LEU A 146 1.85 -15.17 -12.92
C LEU A 146 2.53 -16.36 -13.58
N SER A 147 1.75 -17.40 -13.86
CA SER A 147 2.20 -18.59 -14.55
C SER A 147 1.08 -19.33 -15.29
N ALA A 148 1.48 -20.09 -16.29
CA ALA A 148 0.66 -21.02 -17.04
C ALA A 148 1.50 -22.20 -17.53
N ILE A 149 0.84 -23.30 -17.90
CA ILE A 149 1.47 -24.45 -18.53
C ILE A 149 1.04 -24.51 -19.98
N SER A 150 2.03 -24.65 -20.86
CA SER A 150 1.84 -24.82 -22.30
C SER A 150 2.50 -26.12 -22.79
N CYS A 151 2.11 -26.58 -23.97
CA CYS A 151 2.75 -27.72 -24.61
C CYS A 151 2.70 -27.57 -26.13
N LEU A 152 3.81 -27.88 -26.81
CA LEU A 152 3.92 -27.78 -28.27
C LEU A 152 2.91 -28.64 -29.04
N CYS A 153 2.34 -29.68 -28.43
CA CYS A 153 1.30 -30.49 -29.08
C CYS A 153 -0.06 -29.75 -29.23
N LYS A 154 -0.29 -28.70 -28.43
CA LYS A 154 -1.48 -27.86 -28.47
C LYS A 154 -1.08 -26.38 -28.32
N PRO A 155 -0.53 -25.76 -29.39
CA PRO A 155 0.09 -24.43 -29.30
C PRO A 155 -0.88 -23.31 -28.90
N ASN A 156 -2.18 -23.46 -29.18
CA ASN A 156 -3.21 -22.46 -28.88
C ASN A 156 -3.97 -22.75 -27.58
N ILE A 157 -3.49 -23.69 -26.76
CA ILE A 157 -4.14 -24.05 -25.50
C ILE A 157 -3.13 -23.92 -24.37
N LEU A 158 -3.55 -23.26 -23.30
CA LEU A 158 -2.83 -23.24 -22.04
C LEU A 158 -3.76 -23.59 -20.87
N VAL A 159 -3.16 -23.99 -19.76
CA VAL A 159 -3.86 -24.18 -18.49
C VAL A 159 -3.14 -23.39 -17.40
N CYS A 160 -3.86 -22.97 -16.36
CA CYS A 160 -3.19 -22.40 -15.18
C CYS A 160 -2.39 -23.50 -14.47
N ILE A 161 -1.45 -23.09 -13.63
CA ILE A 161 -0.52 -24.01 -12.95
C ILE A 161 -1.20 -25.04 -12.05
N ASN A 162 -2.44 -24.81 -11.63
CA ASN A 162 -3.19 -25.76 -10.80
C ASN A 162 -3.90 -26.85 -11.64
N HIS A 163 -3.84 -26.79 -12.96
CA HIS A 163 -4.50 -27.72 -13.88
C HIS A 163 -3.52 -28.35 -14.87
N VAL A 164 -2.27 -28.56 -14.45
CA VAL A 164 -1.19 -29.17 -15.27
C VAL A 164 -1.63 -30.49 -15.90
N ASP A 165 -2.38 -31.29 -15.16
CA ASP A 165 -2.91 -32.60 -15.54
C ASP A 165 -4.03 -32.54 -16.60
N GLN A 166 -4.61 -31.36 -16.84
CA GLN A 166 -5.74 -31.16 -17.75
C GLN A 166 -5.35 -30.55 -19.11
N LEU A 167 -4.06 -30.31 -19.37
CA LEU A 167 -3.59 -29.70 -20.62
C LEU A 167 -3.75 -30.65 -21.83
N CYS A 168 -3.10 -31.82 -21.76
CA CYS A 168 -3.15 -32.86 -22.78
C CYS A 168 -2.63 -34.20 -22.23
N SER A 169 -2.48 -35.20 -23.10
CA SER A 169 -2.01 -36.55 -22.72
C SER A 169 -0.48 -36.72 -22.83
N CYS A 170 0.27 -35.65 -23.10
CA CYS A 170 1.74 -35.73 -23.15
C CYS A 170 2.32 -35.90 -21.74
N SER A 171 3.54 -36.45 -21.66
CA SER A 171 4.30 -36.45 -20.40
C SER A 171 4.59 -35.01 -19.98
N PRO A 172 4.49 -34.66 -18.68
CA PRO A 172 4.82 -33.33 -18.16
C PRO A 172 6.22 -32.84 -18.51
N LYS A 173 7.17 -33.74 -18.83
CA LYS A 173 8.50 -33.39 -19.35
C LYS A 173 8.48 -32.64 -20.68
N LYS A 174 7.37 -32.69 -21.42
CA LYS A 174 7.15 -31.95 -22.67
C LYS A 174 6.36 -30.64 -22.46
N TYR A 175 6.00 -30.34 -21.22
CA TYR A 175 5.32 -29.10 -20.89
C TYR A 175 6.35 -28.01 -20.62
N CYS A 176 5.99 -26.78 -20.95
CA CYS A 176 6.76 -25.59 -20.60
C CYS A 176 5.95 -24.78 -19.58
N LEU A 177 6.61 -24.42 -18.47
CA LEU A 177 6.10 -23.45 -17.51
C LEU A 177 6.36 -22.05 -18.05
N TRP A 178 5.29 -21.39 -18.47
CA TRP A 178 5.33 -19.97 -18.76
C TRP A 178 5.22 -19.19 -17.45
N TYR A 179 6.16 -18.28 -17.19
CA TYR A 179 6.17 -17.48 -15.96
C TYR A 179 6.40 -15.99 -16.26
N ARG A 180 5.78 -15.11 -15.49
CA ARG A 180 5.97 -13.66 -15.65
C ARG A 180 7.17 -13.13 -14.87
N TYR A 181 7.25 -13.54 -13.61
CA TYR A 181 8.27 -13.13 -12.64
C TYR A 181 8.92 -14.35 -11.99
N THR A 182 10.20 -14.23 -11.63
CA THR A 182 10.86 -15.23 -10.77
C THR A 182 10.33 -15.11 -9.34
N ILE A 183 10.50 -16.17 -8.53
CA ILE A 183 10.10 -16.13 -7.11
C ILE A 183 10.87 -15.04 -6.35
N ASP A 184 12.14 -14.80 -6.71
CA ASP A 184 12.95 -13.75 -6.11
C ASP A 184 12.43 -12.35 -6.49
N GLU A 185 12.06 -12.11 -7.75
CA GLU A 185 11.45 -10.84 -8.18
C GLU A 185 10.15 -10.54 -7.41
N MET A 186 9.29 -11.55 -7.23
CA MET A 186 8.04 -11.37 -6.48
C MET A 186 8.30 -11.15 -4.98
N SER A 187 9.31 -11.82 -4.41
CA SER A 187 9.68 -11.64 -2.99
C SER A 187 10.26 -10.25 -2.75
N ASN A 188 11.13 -9.77 -3.65
CA ASN A 188 11.69 -8.42 -3.59
C ASN A 188 10.60 -7.34 -3.68
N MET A 189 9.59 -7.54 -4.53
CA MET A 189 8.44 -6.63 -4.63
C MET A 189 7.66 -6.56 -3.30
N LEU A 190 7.43 -7.72 -2.67
CA LEU A 190 6.75 -7.80 -1.38
C LEU A 190 7.56 -7.11 -0.26
N ASP A 191 8.87 -7.28 -0.25
CA ASP A 191 9.74 -6.65 0.74
C ASP A 191 9.83 -5.14 0.56
N ALA A 192 9.89 -4.65 -0.69
CA ALA A 192 9.81 -3.21 -0.97
C ALA A 192 8.49 -2.59 -0.47
N LEU A 193 7.37 -3.28 -0.67
CA LEU A 193 6.07 -2.84 -0.16
C LEU A 193 6.03 -2.82 1.38
N ARG A 194 6.61 -3.84 2.04
CA ARG A 194 6.74 -3.88 3.51
C ARG A 194 7.56 -2.72 4.05
N GLU A 195 8.74 -2.49 3.46
CA GLU A 195 9.63 -1.42 3.88
C GLU A 195 8.94 -0.05 3.77
N ARG A 196 8.23 0.18 2.68
CA ARG A 196 7.43 1.41 2.50
C ARG A 196 6.38 1.57 3.60
N LEU A 197 5.59 0.53 3.87
CA LEU A 197 4.53 0.60 4.89
C LEU A 197 5.09 0.84 6.30
N ASP A 198 6.22 0.21 6.62
CA ASP A 198 6.93 0.43 7.87
C ASP A 198 7.41 1.90 8.00
N LEU A 199 7.90 2.49 6.91
CA LEU A 199 8.26 3.91 6.88
C LEU A 199 7.03 4.79 7.13
N CYS A 200 5.90 4.51 6.48
CA CYS A 200 4.67 5.28 6.69
C CYS A 200 4.15 5.16 8.13
N GLN A 201 4.24 3.99 8.74
CA GLN A 201 3.85 3.78 10.14
C GLN A 201 4.79 4.54 11.11
N LYS A 202 6.10 4.45 10.91
CA LYS A 202 7.09 5.20 11.71
C LYS A 202 6.84 6.71 11.61
N TRP A 203 6.54 7.20 10.41
CA TRP A 203 6.22 8.60 10.18
C TRP A 203 4.92 9.02 10.90
N LYS A 204 3.86 8.23 10.80
CA LYS A 204 2.58 8.49 11.50
C LYS A 204 2.77 8.60 13.02
N ILE A 205 3.60 7.73 13.61
CA ILE A 205 3.94 7.77 15.04
C ILE A 205 4.72 9.04 15.40
N LEU A 206 5.65 9.47 14.55
CA LEU A 206 6.38 10.73 14.77
C LEU A 206 5.46 11.94 14.72
N VAL A 207 4.62 12.05 13.69
CA VAL A 207 3.71 13.19 13.50
C VAL A 207 2.70 13.27 14.64
N ASN A 208 2.13 12.13 15.06
CA ASN A 208 1.20 12.12 16.19
C ASN A 208 1.86 12.61 17.49
N ARG A 209 3.14 12.29 17.72
CA ARG A 209 3.90 12.82 18.87
C ARG A 209 4.15 14.33 18.78
N LEU A 210 4.42 14.84 17.57
CA LEU A 210 4.60 16.28 17.35
C LEU A 210 3.30 17.06 17.60
N ILE A 211 2.15 16.49 17.22
CA ILE A 211 0.84 17.12 17.38
C ILE A 211 0.35 17.06 18.84
N SER A 212 0.68 16.02 19.60
CA SER A 212 0.06 15.76 20.90
C SER A 212 0.46 16.70 22.05
N ASN A 213 1.22 17.79 21.81
CA ASN A 213 1.73 18.73 22.84
C ASN A 213 2.44 18.04 24.03
N ASP A 214 2.83 16.78 23.88
CA ASP A 214 3.51 16.01 24.90
C ASP A 214 5.00 16.32 24.83
N HIS A 215 5.35 17.51 25.30
CA HIS A 215 6.73 18.02 25.32
C HIS A 215 7.62 17.33 26.38
N GLN A 216 7.16 16.24 27.00
CA GLN A 216 7.92 15.52 28.02
C GLN A 216 9.14 14.80 27.44
N ASN A 217 9.13 14.48 26.14
CA ASN A 217 10.28 13.96 25.43
C ASN A 217 10.67 14.88 24.27
N LEU A 218 11.90 15.39 24.34
CA LEU A 218 12.50 16.25 23.33
C LEU A 218 12.67 15.46 22.03
N ILE A 219 11.96 15.86 20.97
CA ILE A 219 12.16 15.28 19.64
C ILE A 219 13.37 15.98 19.01
N ASP A 220 14.40 15.20 18.68
CA ASP A 220 15.59 15.73 17.97
C ASP A 220 15.15 16.26 16.59
N PHE A 221 15.55 17.48 16.28
CA PHE A 221 15.28 18.08 14.97
C PHE A 221 15.91 17.28 13.82
N ASN A 222 17.02 16.58 14.07
CA ASN A 222 17.63 15.68 13.09
C ASN A 222 16.74 14.46 12.80
N ASP A 223 15.98 13.98 13.80
CA ASP A 223 14.97 12.94 13.59
C ASP A 223 13.82 13.46 12.74
N ILE A 224 13.38 14.71 12.96
CA ILE A 224 12.35 15.36 12.13
C ILE A 224 12.82 15.49 10.69
N GLU A 225 14.05 15.93 10.46
CA GLU A 225 14.62 16.12 9.11
C GLU A 225 14.73 14.78 8.35
N LYS A 226 15.26 13.74 9.01
CA LYS A 226 15.38 12.39 8.44
C LYS A 226 14.01 11.76 8.14
N HIS A 227 13.05 11.93 9.04
CA HIS A 227 11.71 11.39 8.87
C HIS A 227 10.85 12.21 7.92
N THR A 228 11.13 13.50 7.72
CA THR A 228 10.39 14.29 6.74
C THR A 228 10.75 13.84 5.32
N THR A 229 12.02 13.64 5.01
CA THR A 229 12.44 13.14 3.68
C THR A 229 11.89 11.75 3.37
N SER A 230 11.77 10.87 4.38
CA SER A 230 11.16 9.54 4.19
C SER A 230 9.63 9.54 4.23
N GLY A 231 9.01 10.45 4.98
CA GLY A 231 7.55 10.62 5.07
C GLY A 231 6.93 11.33 3.86
N VAL A 232 7.71 12.14 3.16
CA VAL A 232 7.38 12.77 1.86
C VAL A 232 6.98 11.71 0.82
N LEU A 233 7.50 10.48 0.91
CA LEU A 233 7.12 9.35 0.05
C LEU A 233 5.73 8.76 0.36
N CYS A 234 5.19 9.04 1.55
CA CYS A 234 3.91 8.52 2.05
C CYS A 234 2.75 9.53 1.93
N LEU A 235 3.01 10.74 1.45
CA LEU A 235 2.02 11.81 1.34
C LEU A 235 1.51 11.96 -0.09
N ARG A 236 0.23 12.31 -0.23
CA ARG A 236 -0.27 12.86 -1.50
C ARG A 236 0.52 14.12 -1.85
N ASP A 237 0.74 14.35 -3.15
CA ASP A 237 1.60 15.42 -3.66
C ASP A 237 1.23 16.81 -3.09
N ASP A 238 -0.07 17.08 -2.89
CA ASP A 238 -0.58 18.34 -2.35
C ASP A 238 -0.22 18.56 -0.87
N ILE A 239 -0.24 17.50 -0.07
CA ILE A 239 0.15 17.53 1.34
C ILE A 239 1.68 17.55 1.44
N ARG A 240 2.37 16.79 0.59
CA ARG A 240 3.83 16.74 0.50
C ARG A 240 4.42 18.12 0.25
N ILE A 241 3.95 18.83 -0.78
CA ILE A 241 4.44 20.17 -1.15
C ILE A 241 4.27 21.15 0.01
N LYS A 242 3.08 21.18 0.64
CA LYS A 242 2.83 22.07 1.79
C LYS A 242 3.72 21.72 2.99
N MET A 243 4.03 20.45 3.19
CA MET A 243 4.92 20.01 4.25
C MET A 243 6.38 20.39 3.97
N GLU A 244 6.84 20.24 2.73
CA GLU A 244 8.18 20.66 2.30
C GLU A 244 8.39 22.17 2.51
N GLU A 245 7.40 23.00 2.18
CA GLU A 245 7.41 24.44 2.45
C GLU A 245 7.55 24.73 3.95
N LYS A 246 6.74 24.06 4.78
CA LYS A 246 6.79 24.24 6.25
C LYS A 246 8.07 23.73 6.88
N LEU A 247 8.66 22.67 6.32
CA LEU A 247 9.96 22.16 6.75
C LEU A 247 11.07 23.16 6.43
N ALA A 248 11.06 23.74 5.23
CA ALA A 248 12.04 24.76 4.83
C ALA A 248 11.99 25.97 5.78
N GLU A 249 10.79 26.44 6.11
CA GLU A 249 10.57 27.53 7.08
C GLU A 249 11.13 27.17 8.47
N ALA A 250 10.88 25.94 8.95
CA ALA A 250 11.41 25.47 10.23
C ALA A 250 12.95 25.37 10.25
N ILE A 251 13.57 24.94 9.15
CA ILE A 251 15.03 24.88 8.99
C ILE A 251 15.63 26.29 9.05
N GLU A 252 15.00 27.27 8.40
CA GLU A 252 15.43 28.66 8.44
C GLU A 252 15.42 29.21 9.88
N TYR A 253 14.31 28.99 10.60
CA TYR A 253 14.23 29.38 12.02
C TYR A 253 15.30 28.72 12.88
N ARG A 254 15.63 27.44 12.64
CA ARG A 254 16.72 26.73 13.35
C ARG A 254 18.07 27.39 13.07
N GLN A 255 18.36 27.76 11.82
CA GLN A 255 19.60 28.45 11.46
C GLN A 255 19.69 29.83 12.12
N MET A 256 18.60 30.59 12.12
CA MET A 256 18.52 31.88 12.82
C MET A 256 18.79 31.71 14.33
N ALA A 257 18.15 30.73 14.97
CA ALA A 257 18.36 30.44 16.38
C ALA A 257 19.82 30.05 16.68
N LYS A 258 20.44 29.20 15.85
CA LYS A 258 21.87 28.85 15.97
C LYS A 258 22.78 30.08 15.86
N ASN A 259 22.48 30.99 14.92
CA ASN A 259 23.25 32.22 14.74
C ASN A 259 23.12 33.18 15.94
N ILE A 260 21.91 33.29 16.50
CA ILE A 260 21.68 34.08 17.73
C ILE A 260 22.44 33.45 18.90
N LEU A 261 22.37 32.12 19.07
CA LEU A 261 23.08 31.41 20.13
C LEU A 261 24.59 31.66 20.06
N LYS A 262 25.19 31.55 18.87
CA LYS A 262 26.61 31.85 18.64
C LYS A 262 26.98 33.29 19.01
N ARG A 263 26.10 34.25 18.73
CA ARG A 263 26.30 35.67 19.11
C ARG A 263 26.21 35.88 20.61
N ILE A 264 25.36 35.13 21.31
CA ILE A 264 25.24 35.17 22.77
C ILE A 264 26.47 34.53 23.42
N THR A 265 26.90 33.35 22.97
CA THR A 265 28.10 32.68 23.51
C THR A 265 29.37 33.49 23.29
N CYS A 266 29.54 34.13 22.12
CA CYS A 266 30.66 35.06 21.90
C CYS A 266 30.62 36.30 22.81
N LYS A 267 29.42 36.76 23.21
CA LYS A 267 29.27 37.86 24.18
C LYS A 267 29.53 37.41 25.60
N ASP A 268 29.15 36.18 25.96
CA ASP A 268 29.41 35.61 27.28
C ASP A 268 30.90 35.30 27.50
N GLU A 269 31.65 34.90 26.46
CA GLU A 269 33.13 34.79 26.50
C GLU A 269 33.82 36.16 26.72
N LEU A 270 33.18 37.27 26.30
CA LEU A 270 33.65 38.62 26.60
C LEU A 270 33.29 39.07 28.03
N ILE A 271 32.28 38.46 28.67
CA ILE A 271 31.82 38.78 30.03
C ILE A 271 32.48 37.87 31.09
N GLU A 272 32.81 36.62 30.77
CA GLU A 272 33.53 35.68 31.66
C GLU A 272 34.97 36.13 31.97
N ASN A 273 35.53 37.05 31.18
CA ASN A 273 36.75 37.75 31.58
C ASN A 273 36.57 38.65 32.80
N ASN A 274 35.36 38.76 33.38
CA ASN A 274 35.10 39.60 34.55
C ASN A 274 34.32 38.98 35.72
N ASN A 275 33.78 37.74 35.68
CA ASN A 275 33.16 37.13 36.88
C ASN A 275 33.18 35.58 36.86
N ASN A 276 33.81 34.98 37.87
CA ASN A 276 33.79 33.54 38.16
C ASN A 276 32.56 33.19 39.01
N ASP A 277 31.57 32.49 38.44
CA ASP A 277 30.46 31.93 39.23
C ASP A 277 30.11 30.51 38.76
N ASP A 278 30.42 29.51 39.60
CA ASP A 278 30.42 28.07 39.28
C ASP A 278 29.02 27.47 39.03
N ASP A 279 27.95 28.16 39.42
CA ASP A 279 26.57 27.66 39.27
C ASP A 279 26.03 27.83 37.83
N LEU A 280 26.61 28.77 37.07
CA LEU A 280 26.30 28.97 35.65
C LEU A 280 26.94 27.88 34.77
N ASN A 281 28.13 27.41 35.16
CA ASN A 281 28.89 26.39 34.45
C ASN A 281 28.21 25.01 34.49
N LYS A 282 27.48 24.68 35.57
CA LYS A 282 26.64 23.47 35.63
C LYS A 282 25.44 23.52 34.69
N LYS A 283 24.83 24.70 34.48
CA LYS A 283 23.70 24.86 33.54
C LYS A 283 24.17 24.88 32.07
N LYS A 284 25.35 25.44 31.78
CA LYS A 284 25.98 25.44 30.44
C LYS A 284 26.30 24.03 29.92
N LYS A 285 26.65 23.10 30.82
CA LYS A 285 27.00 21.72 30.43
C LYS A 285 25.83 20.92 29.84
N ASN A 286 24.58 21.31 30.12
CA ASN A 286 23.40 20.71 29.50
C ASN A 286 23.08 21.30 28.10
N PHE A 287 23.62 22.48 27.75
CA PHE A 287 23.33 23.20 26.51
C PHE A 287 24.38 22.99 25.40
N ASN A 288 25.58 22.51 25.73
CA ASN A 288 26.67 22.24 24.77
C ASN A 288 26.59 20.85 24.09
N ASP A 289 25.57 20.04 24.38
CA ASP A 289 25.24 18.89 23.54
C ASP A 289 24.58 19.43 22.26
N GLU A 290 25.37 19.64 21.21
CA GLU A 290 24.98 20.20 19.89
C GLU A 290 23.76 19.50 19.20
N ASN A 291 23.31 18.37 19.75
CA ASN A 291 22.20 17.54 19.27
C ASN A 291 20.86 17.73 20.03
N LYS A 292 20.75 18.65 21.00
CA LYS A 292 19.54 18.81 21.82
C LYS A 292 18.95 20.22 21.80
N VAL A 293 18.79 20.83 20.62
CA VAL A 293 17.97 22.05 20.51
C VAL A 293 16.50 21.64 20.48
N THR A 294 15.73 22.04 21.47
CA THR A 294 14.37 21.58 21.67
C THR A 294 13.33 22.63 21.28
N LEU A 295 12.10 22.21 21.00
CA LEU A 295 10.99 23.13 20.73
C LEU A 295 10.69 24.04 21.95
N ASN A 296 10.97 23.55 23.17
CA ASN A 296 10.87 24.34 24.39
C ASN A 296 11.94 25.44 24.47
N ASP A 297 13.17 25.18 24.00
CA ASP A 297 14.22 26.18 23.95
C ASP A 297 13.85 27.31 22.98
N ILE A 298 13.25 26.97 21.84
CA ILE A 298 12.75 27.94 20.85
C ILE A 298 11.58 28.76 21.42
N ASN A 299 10.64 28.13 22.13
CA ASN A 299 9.51 28.82 22.76
C ASN A 299 9.93 29.70 23.95
N GLN A 300 10.97 29.31 24.70
CA GLN A 300 11.57 30.17 25.73
C GLN A 300 12.29 31.37 25.11
N LEU A 301 13.01 31.17 24.00
CA LEU A 301 13.66 32.26 23.25
C LEU A 301 12.64 33.28 22.71
N LYS A 302 11.48 32.83 22.22
CA LYS A 302 10.37 33.74 21.82
C LYS A 302 9.84 34.59 22.98
N LYS A 303 9.87 34.08 24.23
CA LYS A 303 9.43 34.84 25.40
C LYS A 303 10.47 35.84 25.90
N SER A 304 11.76 35.55 25.72
CA SER A 304 12.87 36.45 26.11
C SER A 304 13.22 37.48 25.04
N SER A 305 12.92 37.23 23.77
CA SER A 305 12.94 38.24 22.71
C SER A 305 11.63 39.03 22.68
N LYS A 306 11.48 40.05 23.53
CA LYS A 306 10.60 41.19 23.21
C LYS A 306 11.20 41.95 22.02
N ILE A 307 11.13 41.36 20.84
CA ILE A 307 11.50 42.00 19.58
C ILE A 307 10.34 41.70 18.63
N ASN A 308 9.64 42.78 18.24
CA ASN A 308 8.60 42.78 17.21
C ASN A 308 9.08 42.15 15.91
#